data_AF-A0A5J9T208-F1
#
_entry.id   AF-A0A5J9T208-F1
#
_cell.length_a   1.000
_cell.length_b   1.000
_cell.length_c   1.000
_cell.angle_alpha   90.00
_cell.angle_beta   90.00
_cell.angle_gamma   90.00
#
_symmetry.space_group_name_H-M   'P 1'
#
loop_
_entity.id
_entity.type
_entity.pdbx_description
1 polymer ?
#
loop_
_entity_poly.entity_id
_entity_poly.type
_entity_poly.pdbx_seq_one_letter_code
_entity_poly.pdbx_strand_id
1 'polypeptide(L)' 'MAGDGEVKEIHRPDRIKTLVKNESLYEYMLNMVVYPTEHECLRELRLITQKHAKNVRLLS' A
#
# COMPACT_ATOMS: atom_id res chain seq x y z
N MET A 1 9.90 29.42 16.71
CA MET A 1 10.97 28.39 16.72
C MET A 1 10.58 27.34 15.71
N ALA A 2 11.41 27.16 14.69
CA ALA A 2 11.14 26.34 13.51
C ALA A 2 11.46 24.86 13.76
N GLY A 3 10.57 24.02 13.24
CA GLY A 3 10.74 22.65 12.74
C GLY A 3 11.78 21.74 13.38
N ASP A 4 11.28 20.68 14.04
CA ASP A 4 11.99 19.39 14.04
C ASP A 4 10.96 18.25 14.05
N GLY A 5 10.19 18.17 12.96
CA GLY A 5 9.41 16.99 12.61
C GLY A 5 10.27 16.09 11.75
N GLU A 6 11.16 15.31 12.36
CA GLU A 6 12.02 14.36 11.67
C GLU A 6 11.20 13.22 11.07
N VAL A 7 10.64 13.44 9.88
CA VAL A 7 10.06 12.42 9.01
C VAL A 7 11.15 11.77 8.16
N LYS A 8 12.25 11.34 8.77
CA LYS A 8 13.23 10.47 8.11
C LYS A 8 12.78 9.04 8.36
N GLU A 9 12.80 8.19 7.33
CA GLU A 9 12.36 6.78 7.33
C GLU A 9 10.93 6.47 6.84
N ILE A 10 10.31 7.30 5.98
CA ILE A 10 9.06 6.90 5.28
C ILE A 10 9.36 6.01 4.05
N HIS A 11 10.59 6.06 3.50
CA HIS A 11 10.93 5.39 2.24
C HIS A 11 12.08 4.40 2.42
N ARG A 12 11.78 3.21 2.95
CA ARG A 12 12.67 2.05 2.79
C ARG A 12 12.29 1.30 1.51
N PRO A 13 13.25 0.95 0.64
CA PRO A 13 12.97 0.23 -0.61
C PRO A 13 12.34 -1.15 -0.37
N ASP A 14 12.56 -1.73 0.82
CA ASP A 14 12.09 -3.07 1.20
C ASP A 14 10.77 -3.08 1.98
N ARG A 15 10.10 -1.92 2.15
CA ARG A 15 8.82 -1.81 2.86
C ARG A 15 7.70 -1.38 1.93
N ILE A 16 6.48 -1.83 2.25
CA ILE A 16 5.25 -1.32 1.63
C ILE A 16 5.24 0.21 1.82
N LYS A 17 5.27 1.01 0.75
CA LYS A 17 5.36 2.49 0.83
C LYS A 17 3.95 3.06 0.97
N THR A 18 3.33 2.68 2.06
CA THR A 18 2.08 3.31 2.51
C THR A 18 2.38 4.63 3.22
N LEU A 19 1.49 5.60 3.08
CA LEU A 19 1.53 6.84 3.89
C LEU A 19 1.07 6.60 5.34
N VAL A 20 0.60 5.39 5.64
CA VAL A 20 0.14 4.99 6.97
C VAL A 20 1.33 4.65 7.86
N LYS A 21 1.25 5.01 9.14
CA LYS A 21 2.33 4.86 10.13
C LYS A 21 2.85 3.43 10.26
N ASN A 22 1.97 2.44 10.18
CA ASN A 22 2.27 1.03 10.42
C ASN A 22 1.70 0.16 9.29
N GLU A 23 2.50 -0.79 8.84
CA GLU A 23 2.12 -1.79 7.82
C GLU A 23 0.93 -2.65 8.26
N SER A 24 0.89 -3.03 9.54
CA SER A 24 -0.23 -3.78 10.12
C SER A 24 -1.57 -3.02 10.05
N LEU A 25 -1.54 -1.69 10.16
CA LEU A 25 -2.74 -0.87 10.04
C LEU A 25 -3.21 -0.78 8.58
N TYR A 26 -2.27 -0.68 7.64
CA TYR A 26 -2.56 -0.72 6.21
C TYR A 26 -3.20 -2.05 5.80
N GLU A 27 -2.61 -3.18 6.21
CA GLU A 27 -3.16 -4.52 5.95
C GLU A 27 -4.52 -4.73 6.62
N TYR A 28 -4.70 -4.24 7.85
CA TYR A 28 -6.00 -4.30 8.53
C TYR A 28 -7.10 -3.57 7.74
N MET A 29 -6.81 -2.35 7.27
CA MET A 29 -7.77 -1.57 6.48
C MET A 29 -8.11 -2.26 5.15
N LEU A 30 -7.10 -2.80 4.46
CA LEU A 30 -7.30 -3.53 3.22
C LEU A 30 -8.22 -4.75 3.43
N ASN A 31 -7.93 -5.56 4.45
CA ASN A 31 -8.66 -6.80 4.71
C ASN A 31 -10.08 -6.56 5.26
N MET A 32 -10.26 -5.53 6.09
CA MET A 32 -11.54 -5.30 6.76
C MET A 32 -12.50 -4.41 5.98
N VAL A 33 -11.98 -3.46 5.19
CA VAL A 33 -12.81 -2.42 4.55
C VAL A 33 -12.75 -2.49 3.03
N VAL A 34 -11.55 -2.67 2.47
CA VAL A 34 -11.35 -2.56 1.01
C VAL A 34 -11.71 -3.86 0.29
N TYR A 35 -11.04 -4.97 0.59
CA TYR A 35 -11.26 -6.24 -0.12
C TYR A 35 -12.66 -6.82 0.01
N PRO A 36 -13.39 -6.67 1.13
CA PRO A 36 -14.78 -7.12 1.20
C PRO A 36 -15.74 -6.34 0.30
N THR A 37 -15.38 -5.10 -0.05
CA THR A 37 -16.23 -4.18 -0.83
C THR A 37 -15.71 -3.95 -2.25
N GLU A 38 -14.53 -4.48 -2.57
CA GLU A 38 -13.90 -4.37 -3.88
C GLU A 38 -14.75 -5.07 -4.95
N HIS A 39 -15.04 -4.34 -6.03
CA HIS A 39 -15.78 -4.90 -7.16
C HIS A 39 -14.97 -6.01 -7.86
N GLU A 40 -15.63 -7.09 -8.27
CA GLU A 40 -14.99 -8.29 -8.83
C GLU A 40 -14.03 -7.97 -10.00
N CYS A 41 -14.47 -7.14 -10.95
CA CYS A 41 -13.62 -6.71 -12.08
C CYS A 41 -12.32 -6.02 -11.64
N LEU A 42 -12.34 -5.24 -10.55
CA LEU A 42 -11.15 -4.57 -10.03
C LEU A 42 -10.22 -5.57 -9.33
N ARG A 43 -10.79 -6.51 -8.59
CA ARG A 43 -10.04 -7.61 -7.96
C ARG A 43 -9.32 -8.45 -9.02
N GLU A 44 -10.00 -8.81 -10.10
CA GLU A 44 -9.40 -9.56 -11.21
C GLU A 44 -8.26 -8.78 -11.87
N LEU A 45 -8.48 -7.50 -12.19
CA LEU A 45 -7.46 -6.64 -12.77
C LEU A 45 -6.23 -6.52 -11.87
N ARG A 46 -6.44 -6.40 -10.54
CA ARG A 46 -5.36 -6.39 -9.54
C ARG A 46 -4.55 -7.68 -9.56
N LEU A 47 -5.20 -8.84 -9.60
CA LEU A 47 -4.53 -10.14 -9.66
C LEU A 47 -3.77 -10.37 -10.98
N ILE A 48 -4.32 -9.91 -12.11
CA ILE A 48 -3.65 -9.96 -13.41
C ILE A 48 -2.40 -9.06 -13.39
N THR A 49 -2.55 -7.85 -12.87
CA THR A 49 -1.47 -6.85 -12.83
C THR A 49 -0.34 -7.29 -11.91
N GLN A 50 -0.63 -7.99 -10.80
CA GLN A 50 0.38 -8.57 -9.91
C GLN A 50 1.31 -9.57 -10.62
N LYS A 51 0.84 -10.26 -11.66
CA LYS A 51 1.66 -11.23 -12.42
C LYS A 51 2.47 -10.59 -13.55
N HIS A 52 2.27 -9.31 -13.82
CA HIS A 52 2.91 -8.64 -14.94
C HIS A 52 4.37 -8.27 -14.61
N ALA A 53 5.29 -8.46 -15.55
CA ALA A 53 6.73 -8.20 -15.34
C ALA A 53 7.06 -6.72 -15.02
N LYS A 54 6.13 -5.81 -15.29
CA LYS A 54 6.21 -4.38 -14.94
C LYS A 54 5.30 -4.00 -13.77
N ASN A 55 4.95 -4.94 -12.89
CA ASN A 55 4.12 -4.70 -11.69
C ASN A 55 4.76 -3.79 -10.64
N VAL A 56 5.76 -2.99 -11.02
CA VAL A 56 6.32 -1.94 -10.17
C VAL A 56 5.20 -0.93 -9.94
N ARG A 57 4.59 -0.98 -8.74
CA ARG A 57 3.83 0.11 -8.11
C ARG A 57 2.35 0.25 -8.46
N LEU A 58 1.52 -0.62 -7.88
CA LEU A 58 0.19 -0.20 -7.39
C LEU A 58 0.05 -0.27 -5.86
N LEU A 59 1.04 -0.85 -5.16
CA LEU A 59 1.13 -0.85 -3.68
C LEU A 59 2.60 -0.66 -3.23
N SER A 60 3.42 0.06 -4.02
CA SER A 60 4.72 0.59 -3.58
C SER A 60 4.49 1.98 -3.02
#